data_AF-A0A842THX2-F1
#
_entry.id   AF-A0A842THX2-F1
#
_cell.length_a   1.000
_cell.length_b   1.000
_cell.length_c   1.000
_cell.angle_alpha   90.00
_cell.angle_beta   90.00
_cell.angle_gamma   90.00
#
_symmetry.space_group_name_H-M   'P 1'
#
loop_
_entity.id
_entity.type
_entity.pdbx_description
1 polymer ?
#
loop_
_entity_poly.entity_id
_entity_poly.type
_entity_poly.pdbx_seq_one_letter_code
_entity_poly.pdbx_strand_id
1 'polypeptide(L)'
;MIPNQWYAVLNSKEVKKGKVIGAKRFGEKLAFWKDKDGNVSCIKDKCCHRGASLSLGKVVDEHLQCPFHGLEYDSTGKVVVIPANGKEAKVPKNFKVNAYPTRDKFGFIWVWFGDFQEDLPAIKFFDIDKKFSYSSFSDHWTVHYTRAIENQLDVSHLPFVHSNSIGRGNKTLVNGPKVEVEDNMIRVWVNNEKDKGQKPLKPDEFPEDIKETELQFRFPNIWQNRLSEKLRIVAAFVPIDEKNTRIYIRFYQKFIRVPGFRRLINSISDIGNKWILGQDKKVVLTQRPIKTELEMGENLFQADLPIITFRRIREKLKSSNSTK
;
A
#
# COMPACT_ATOMS: atom_id res chain seq x y z
N MET A 1 -13.06 -2.88 2.02
CA MET A 1 -12.10 -1.83 2.42
C MET A 1 -12.37 -1.40 3.86
N ILE A 2 -11.43 -0.73 4.53
CA ILE A 2 -11.65 -0.10 5.86
C ILE A 2 -11.99 1.38 5.58
N PRO A 3 -13.19 1.87 5.93
CA PRO A 3 -13.56 3.26 5.68
C PRO A 3 -12.83 4.21 6.64
N ASN A 4 -12.82 5.50 6.32
CA ASN A 4 -12.21 6.59 7.08
C ASN A 4 -10.72 6.33 7.36
N GLN A 5 -9.94 6.01 6.32
CA GLN A 5 -8.51 5.75 6.40
C GLN A 5 -7.74 6.36 5.23
N TRP A 6 -6.47 6.71 5.47
CA TRP A 6 -5.51 7.02 4.43
C TRP A 6 -4.95 5.73 3.81
N TYR A 7 -5.09 5.59 2.49
CA TYR A 7 -4.49 4.50 1.73
C TYR A 7 -3.36 5.05 0.87
N ALA A 8 -2.17 4.45 0.94
CA ALA A 8 -1.19 4.65 -0.12
C ALA A 8 -1.72 4.00 -1.40
N VAL A 9 -1.75 4.73 -2.51
CA VAL A 9 -2.36 4.26 -3.77
C VAL A 9 -1.46 4.31 -4.98
N LEU A 10 -0.42 5.15 -4.95
CA LEU A 10 0.56 5.29 -6.03
C LEU A 10 1.93 5.61 -5.43
N ASN A 11 2.99 5.25 -6.15
CA ASN A 11 4.28 5.87 -5.94
C ASN A 11 4.21 7.33 -6.40
N SER A 12 4.70 8.26 -5.59
CA SER A 12 4.69 9.71 -5.89
C SER A 12 5.33 10.04 -7.25
N LYS A 13 6.33 9.26 -7.66
CA LYS A 13 7.04 9.46 -8.94
C LYS A 13 6.21 9.09 -10.18
N GLU A 14 5.08 8.39 -10.02
CA GLU A 14 4.18 8.06 -11.14
C GLU A 14 3.44 9.31 -11.64
N VAL A 15 3.13 10.25 -10.76
CA VAL A 15 2.52 11.55 -11.13
C VAL A 15 3.62 12.59 -11.20
N LYS A 16 4.00 12.98 -12.42
CA LYS A 16 4.96 14.07 -12.65
C LYS A 16 4.23 15.42 -12.59
N LYS A 17 4.96 16.48 -12.22
CA LYS A 17 4.44 17.86 -12.23
C LYS A 17 3.87 18.21 -13.61
N GLY A 18 2.69 18.85 -13.63
CA GLY A 18 2.00 19.25 -14.86
C GLY A 18 1.47 18.09 -15.71
N LYS A 19 1.43 16.85 -15.18
CA LYS A 19 0.90 15.68 -15.89
C LYS A 19 -0.31 15.11 -15.17
N VAL A 20 -1.21 14.56 -15.98
CA VAL A 20 -2.37 13.80 -15.55
C VAL A 20 -2.09 12.32 -15.79
N ILE A 21 -2.47 11.45 -14.85
CA ILE A 21 -2.49 10.01 -15.06
C ILE A 21 -3.82 9.42 -14.61
N GLY A 22 -4.20 8.28 -15.19
CA GLY A 22 -5.35 7.48 -14.77
C GLY A 22 -4.92 6.23 -14.01
N ALA A 23 -5.63 5.89 -12.94
CA ALA A 23 -5.44 4.62 -12.24
C ALA A 23 -6.75 4.09 -11.66
N LYS A 24 -6.98 2.78 -11.77
CA LYS A 24 -8.10 2.12 -11.09
C LYS A 24 -7.73 1.80 -9.64
N ARG A 25 -8.48 2.30 -8.67
CA ARG A 25 -8.30 2.07 -7.23
C ARG A 25 -9.65 1.94 -6.55
N PHE A 26 -9.73 1.09 -5.52
CA PHE A 26 -10.99 0.87 -4.78
C PHE A 26 -12.19 0.45 -5.67
N GLY A 27 -11.93 -0.16 -6.83
CA GLY A 27 -12.97 -0.48 -7.82
C GLY A 27 -13.29 0.63 -8.82
N GLU A 28 -12.77 1.84 -8.63
CA GLU A 28 -13.12 3.04 -9.40
C GLU A 28 -11.96 3.52 -10.28
N LYS A 29 -12.26 4.13 -11.44
CA LYS A 29 -11.26 4.84 -12.24
C LYS A 29 -11.07 6.24 -11.65
N LEU A 30 -9.84 6.59 -11.34
CA LEU A 30 -9.45 7.88 -10.75
C LEU A 30 -8.43 8.59 -11.65
N ALA A 31 -8.53 9.90 -11.72
CA ALA A 31 -7.59 10.78 -12.40
C ALA A 31 -6.76 11.53 -11.34
N PHE A 32 -5.44 11.47 -11.48
CA PHE A 32 -4.49 12.15 -10.60
C PHE A 32 -3.70 13.16 -11.40
N TRP A 33 -3.47 14.34 -10.84
CA TRP A 33 -2.55 15.31 -11.43
C TRP A 33 -1.77 16.05 -10.35
N LYS A 34 -0.62 16.60 -10.75
CA LYS A 34 0.13 17.56 -9.95
C LYS A 34 0.13 18.91 -10.63
N ASP A 35 -0.15 19.95 -9.86
CA ASP A 35 0.06 21.32 -10.29
C ASP A 35 1.57 21.63 -10.43
N LYS A 36 1.88 22.90 -10.75
CA LYS A 36 3.25 23.40 -10.90
C LYS A 36 4.04 23.34 -9.58
N ASP A 37 3.38 23.54 -8.45
CA ASP A 37 3.98 23.55 -7.13
C ASP A 37 4.25 22.12 -6.63
N GLY A 38 3.53 21.15 -7.18
CA GLY A 38 3.63 19.73 -6.90
C GLY A 38 2.52 19.21 -5.99
N ASN A 39 1.49 20.02 -5.71
CA ASN A 39 0.31 19.56 -4.98
C ASN A 39 -0.45 18.57 -5.85
N VAL A 40 -0.75 17.42 -5.27
CA VAL A 40 -1.46 16.34 -5.96
C VAL A 40 -2.95 16.43 -5.70
N SER A 41 -3.74 16.25 -6.75
CA SER A 41 -5.20 16.16 -6.66
C SER A 41 -5.68 14.84 -7.25
N CYS A 42 -6.84 14.37 -6.78
CA CYS A 42 -7.49 13.15 -7.24
C CYS A 42 -8.98 13.36 -7.40
N ILE A 43 -9.51 13.04 -8.57
CA ILE A 43 -10.95 13.06 -8.85
C ILE A 43 -11.37 11.79 -9.58
N LYS A 44 -12.68 11.53 -9.62
CA LYS A 44 -13.25 10.45 -10.43
C LYS A 44 -12.95 10.68 -11.91
N ASP A 45 -12.45 9.65 -12.58
CA ASP A 45 -12.07 9.71 -14.00
C ASP A 45 -13.30 9.55 -14.93
N LYS A 46 -14.24 10.49 -14.83
CA LYS A 46 -15.42 10.55 -15.69
C LYS A 46 -15.98 11.97 -15.70
N CYS A 47 -15.81 12.66 -16.82
CA CYS A 47 -16.30 14.02 -17.03
C CYS A 47 -17.82 14.11 -16.76
N CYS A 48 -18.27 15.11 -15.99
CA CYS A 48 -19.67 15.30 -15.62
C CYS A 48 -20.56 15.69 -16.80
N HIS A 49 -19.98 16.16 -17.92
CA HIS A 49 -20.73 16.55 -19.11
C HIS A 49 -21.19 15.34 -19.94
N ARG A 50 -20.25 14.62 -20.56
CA ARG A 50 -20.55 13.46 -21.44
C ARG A 50 -19.74 12.20 -21.12
N GLY A 51 -19.16 12.12 -19.91
CA GLY A 51 -18.51 10.91 -19.43
C GLY A 51 -17.13 10.60 -20.02
N ALA A 52 -16.50 11.53 -20.74
CA ALA A 52 -15.13 11.37 -21.24
C ALA A 52 -14.13 11.11 -20.08
N SER A 53 -13.11 10.29 -20.32
CA SER A 53 -12.03 10.07 -19.36
C SER A 53 -11.23 11.35 -19.15
N LEU A 54 -11.24 11.86 -17.93
CA LEU A 54 -10.51 13.05 -17.49
C LEU A 54 -9.00 12.78 -17.45
N SER A 55 -8.58 11.53 -17.22
CA SER A 55 -7.17 11.15 -17.17
C SER A 55 -6.43 11.30 -18.50
N LEU A 56 -7.16 11.43 -19.61
CA LEU A 56 -6.62 11.72 -20.94
C LEU A 56 -6.51 13.23 -21.22
N GLY A 57 -6.88 14.05 -20.24
CA GLY A 57 -6.77 15.49 -20.29
C GLY A 57 -5.36 16.01 -20.04
N LYS A 58 -5.28 17.30 -19.73
CA LYS A 58 -4.02 18.01 -19.42
C LYS A 58 -4.21 18.95 -18.24
N VAL A 59 -3.11 19.37 -17.63
CA VAL A 59 -3.13 20.40 -16.60
C VAL A 59 -3.09 21.78 -17.27
N VAL A 60 -4.03 22.65 -16.93
CA VAL A 60 -4.12 24.06 -17.37
C VAL A 60 -4.38 24.89 -16.13
N ASP A 61 -3.51 25.86 -15.84
CA ASP A 61 -3.66 26.77 -14.69
C ASP A 61 -4.05 26.03 -13.39
N GLU A 62 -3.31 24.96 -13.07
CA GLU A 62 -3.49 24.10 -11.87
C GLU A 62 -4.73 23.19 -11.90
N HIS A 63 -5.63 23.39 -12.86
CA HIS A 63 -6.83 22.59 -13.09
C HIS A 63 -6.58 21.42 -14.05
N LEU A 64 -7.42 20.39 -13.94
CA LEU A 64 -7.51 19.33 -14.94
C LEU A 64 -8.49 19.76 -16.04
N GLN A 65 -8.00 19.94 -17.26
CA GLN A 65 -8.83 20.22 -18.43
C GLN A 65 -9.24 18.93 -19.14
N CYS A 66 -10.55 18.71 -19.28
CA CYS A 66 -11.14 17.60 -20.01
C CYS A 66 -10.73 17.63 -21.49
N PRO A 67 -10.32 16.50 -22.09
CA PRO A 67 -9.84 16.47 -23.48
C PRO A 67 -10.96 16.64 -24.52
N PHE A 68 -12.23 16.65 -24.11
CA PHE A 68 -13.35 16.73 -25.04
C PHE A 68 -13.77 18.18 -25.34
N HIS A 69 -14.43 18.84 -24.39
CA HIS A 69 -14.94 20.21 -24.56
C HIS A 69 -14.19 21.22 -23.68
N GLY A 70 -13.03 20.84 -23.14
CA GLY A 70 -12.17 21.75 -22.39
C GLY A 70 -12.70 22.17 -21.01
N LEU A 71 -13.67 21.47 -20.42
CA LEU A 71 -14.11 21.75 -19.05
C LEU A 71 -12.92 21.61 -18.09
N GLU A 72 -12.69 22.61 -17.26
CA GLU A 72 -11.58 22.62 -16.31
C GLU A 72 -12.08 22.34 -14.90
N TYR A 73 -11.46 21.36 -14.24
CA TYR A 73 -11.81 20.89 -12.91
C TYR A 73 -10.76 21.31 -11.89
N ASP A 74 -11.21 21.90 -10.79
CA ASP A 74 -10.36 22.18 -9.62
C ASP A 74 -10.10 20.91 -8.78
N SER A 75 -9.27 21.05 -7.75
CA SER A 75 -8.94 19.96 -6.81
C SER A 75 -10.13 19.45 -5.99
N THR A 76 -11.21 20.22 -5.92
CA THR A 76 -12.49 19.85 -5.27
C THR A 76 -13.42 19.10 -6.22
N GLY A 77 -13.02 18.93 -7.48
CA GLY A 77 -13.80 18.25 -8.52
C GLY A 77 -14.90 19.11 -9.12
N LYS A 78 -14.98 20.40 -8.78
CA LYS A 78 -15.91 21.34 -9.40
C LYS A 78 -15.34 21.81 -10.73
N VAL A 79 -16.22 21.98 -11.71
CA VAL A 79 -15.86 22.67 -12.94
C VAL A 79 -15.78 24.16 -12.64
N VAL A 80 -14.65 24.77 -12.99
CA VAL A 80 -14.38 26.21 -12.79
C VAL A 80 -14.41 26.99 -14.10
N VAL A 81 -14.20 26.32 -15.24
CA VAL A 81 -14.28 26.93 -16.57
C VAL A 81 -15.06 26.03 -17.52
N ILE A 82 -16.03 26.62 -18.23
CA ILE A 82 -16.69 26.01 -19.40
C ILE A 82 -16.36 26.90 -20.60
N PRO A 83 -15.36 26.55 -21.44
CA PRO A 83 -14.87 27.45 -22.50
C PRO A 83 -15.97 27.93 -23.45
N ALA A 84 -16.92 27.06 -23.80
CA ALA A 84 -18.03 27.39 -24.70
C ALA A 84 -18.99 28.47 -24.15
N ASN A 85 -19.00 28.70 -22.84
CA ASN A 85 -19.83 29.73 -22.20
C ASN A 85 -19.08 31.05 -21.99
N GLY A 86 -17.77 31.11 -22.31
CA GLY A 86 -16.86 32.19 -21.92
C GLY A 86 -16.18 31.90 -20.58
N LYS A 87 -14.88 32.26 -20.47
CA LYS A 87 -14.04 31.89 -19.31
C LYS A 87 -14.53 32.47 -17.98
N GLU A 88 -15.11 33.65 -18.01
CA GLU A 88 -15.64 34.36 -16.83
C GLU A 88 -17.11 34.04 -16.54
N ALA A 89 -17.75 33.19 -17.36
CA ALA A 89 -19.15 32.88 -17.17
C ALA A 89 -19.36 32.01 -15.93
N LYS A 90 -20.46 32.27 -15.21
CA LYS A 90 -20.82 31.50 -14.02
C LYS A 90 -21.05 30.03 -14.37
N VAL A 91 -20.29 29.14 -13.74
CA VAL A 91 -20.47 27.69 -13.90
C VAL A 91 -21.64 27.19 -13.02
N PRO A 92 -22.59 26.43 -13.57
CA PRO A 92 -23.68 25.84 -12.77
C PRO A 92 -23.15 24.85 -11.71
N LYS A 93 -23.74 24.88 -10.51
CA LYS A 93 -23.29 24.09 -9.34
C LYS A 93 -23.29 22.56 -9.52
N ASN A 94 -24.06 22.04 -10.49
CA ASN A 94 -24.14 20.61 -10.78
C ASN A 94 -22.98 20.10 -11.65
N PHE A 95 -22.15 20.98 -12.23
CA PHE A 95 -20.97 20.59 -12.98
C PHE A 95 -19.83 20.26 -12.01
N LYS A 96 -19.85 19.02 -11.53
CA LYS A 96 -18.85 18.50 -10.60
C LYS A 96 -18.70 16.99 -10.72
N VAL A 97 -17.58 16.47 -10.25
CA VAL A 97 -17.31 15.04 -10.04
C VAL A 97 -16.87 14.82 -8.59
N ASN A 98 -16.85 13.56 -8.15
CA ASN A 98 -16.31 13.23 -6.84
C ASN A 98 -14.80 13.53 -6.82
N ALA A 99 -14.37 14.28 -5.81
CA ALA A 99 -12.98 14.47 -5.47
C ALA A 99 -12.63 13.68 -4.22
N TYR A 100 -11.36 13.31 -4.09
CA TYR A 100 -10.85 12.54 -2.96
C TYR A 100 -9.72 13.31 -2.29
N PRO A 101 -9.77 13.52 -0.97
CA PRO A 101 -8.65 14.14 -0.26
C PRO A 101 -7.37 13.37 -0.54
N THR A 102 -6.35 14.10 -1.01
CA THR A 102 -5.11 13.49 -1.50
C THR A 102 -3.90 14.21 -0.92
N ARG A 103 -2.87 13.46 -0.55
CA ARG A 103 -1.61 14.00 -0.03
C ARG A 103 -0.43 13.27 -0.66
N ASP A 104 0.59 14.00 -1.09
CA ASP A 104 1.89 13.45 -1.47
C ASP A 104 2.81 13.48 -0.25
N LYS A 105 3.05 12.32 0.37
CA LYS A 105 3.83 12.23 1.62
C LYS A 105 4.58 10.91 1.69
N PHE A 106 5.78 10.93 2.27
CA PHE A 106 6.65 9.74 2.40
C PHE A 106 6.94 9.06 1.05
N GLY A 107 6.92 9.84 -0.04
CA GLY A 107 7.10 9.36 -1.41
C GLY A 107 5.93 8.55 -1.97
N PHE A 108 4.81 8.43 -1.27
CA PHE A 108 3.58 7.83 -1.80
C PHE A 108 2.53 8.92 -2.00
N ILE A 109 1.63 8.71 -2.95
CA ILE A 109 0.38 9.45 -3.02
C ILE A 109 -0.64 8.68 -2.20
N TRP A 110 -1.25 9.38 -1.26
CA TRP A 110 -2.25 8.88 -0.34
C TRP A 110 -3.60 9.44 -0.71
N VAL A 111 -4.61 8.58 -0.72
CA VAL A 111 -6.01 8.96 -0.89
C VAL A 111 -6.78 8.59 0.36
N TRP A 112 -7.60 9.51 0.84
CA TRP A 112 -8.55 9.24 1.91
C TRP A 112 -9.72 8.43 1.36
N PHE A 113 -9.93 7.24 1.90
CA PHE A 113 -11.07 6.39 1.58
C PHE A 113 -12.10 6.51 2.70
N GLY A 114 -13.06 7.40 2.54
CA GLY A 114 -14.08 7.72 3.53
C GLY A 114 -14.75 9.04 3.20
N ASP A 115 -15.64 9.49 4.08
CA ASP A 115 -16.31 10.77 3.90
C ASP A 115 -15.35 11.94 4.10
N PHE A 116 -15.68 13.05 3.46
CA PHE A 116 -14.94 14.29 3.66
C PHE A 116 -15.11 14.79 5.10
N GLN A 117 -14.00 15.18 5.72
CA GLN A 117 -13.95 15.83 7.02
C GLN A 117 -13.01 17.03 6.89
N GLU A 118 -13.31 18.13 7.58
CA GLU A 118 -12.45 19.34 7.53
C GLU A 118 -11.03 19.01 8.05
N ASP A 119 -10.95 18.34 9.20
CA ASP A 119 -9.69 17.96 9.83
C ASP A 119 -9.39 16.47 9.66
N LEU A 120 -8.80 16.12 8.51
CA LEU A 120 -8.36 14.75 8.27
C LEU A 120 -7.10 14.40 9.10
N PRO A 121 -7.07 13.21 9.74
CA PRO A 121 -5.95 12.81 10.59
C PRO A 121 -4.63 12.80 9.82
N ALA A 122 -3.53 12.94 10.54
CA ALA A 122 -2.21 12.84 9.95
C ALA A 122 -1.96 11.43 9.38
N ILE A 123 -1.30 11.37 8.22
CA ILE A 123 -0.80 10.09 7.68
C ILE A 123 0.29 9.58 8.62
N LYS A 124 0.05 8.40 9.20
CA LYS A 124 1.02 7.67 10.02
C LYS A 124 1.87 6.78 9.11
N PHE A 125 3.18 6.79 9.30
CA PHE A 125 4.14 5.99 8.55
C PHE A 125 5.25 5.51 9.50
N PHE A 126 6.15 4.68 9.01
CA PHE A 126 7.28 4.19 9.80
C PHE A 126 8.33 5.27 10.03
N ASP A 127 9.07 5.14 11.13
CA ASP A 127 10.20 6.02 11.43
C ASP A 127 11.42 5.66 10.53
N ILE A 128 11.41 6.24 9.34
CA ILE A 128 12.47 6.10 8.35
C ILE A 128 13.13 7.47 8.19
N ASP A 129 14.32 7.61 8.78
CA ASP A 129 15.11 8.83 8.72
C ASP A 129 15.52 9.22 7.29
N LYS A 130 15.89 10.49 7.09
CA LYS A 130 16.31 11.03 5.79
C LYS A 130 17.66 10.48 5.28
N LYS A 131 18.41 9.73 6.11
CA LYS A 131 19.70 9.13 5.72
C LYS A 131 19.48 7.89 4.86
N PHE A 132 18.32 7.24 4.98
CA PHE A 132 17.93 6.16 4.09
C PHE A 132 17.73 6.62 2.65
N SER A 133 18.11 5.74 1.72
CA SER A 133 17.62 5.80 0.33
C SER A 133 16.82 4.57 0.08
N TYR A 134 15.97 4.64 -0.93
CA TYR A 134 15.31 3.46 -1.44
C TYR A 134 15.35 3.39 -2.96
N SER A 135 15.33 2.15 -3.46
CA SER A 135 14.74 1.81 -4.76
C SER A 135 13.28 1.41 -4.58
N SER A 136 12.54 1.37 -5.68
CA SER A 136 11.15 0.96 -5.66
C SER A 136 10.78 0.30 -6.98
N PHE A 137 10.01 -0.78 -6.87
CA PHE A 137 9.31 -1.38 -7.99
C PHE A 137 7.87 -1.68 -7.59
N SER A 138 7.07 -2.11 -8.56
CA SER A 138 5.72 -2.58 -8.30
C SER A 138 5.41 -3.86 -9.07
N ASP A 139 4.43 -4.61 -8.59
CA ASP A 139 3.89 -5.78 -9.27
C ASP A 139 2.36 -5.85 -9.10
N HIS A 140 1.68 -6.44 -10.08
CA HIS A 140 0.23 -6.61 -10.10
C HIS A 140 -0.14 -8.06 -9.81
N TRP A 141 -1.03 -8.28 -8.83
CA TRP A 141 -1.49 -9.61 -8.42
C TRP A 141 -3.02 -9.70 -8.55
N THR A 142 -3.51 -10.80 -9.12
CA THR A 142 -4.94 -11.11 -9.27
C THR A 142 -5.50 -11.77 -8.02
N VAL A 143 -5.31 -11.11 -6.87
CA VAL A 143 -5.93 -11.43 -5.59
C VAL A 143 -6.37 -10.13 -4.91
N HIS A 144 -7.26 -10.23 -3.93
CA HIS A 144 -7.61 -9.08 -3.10
C HIS A 144 -6.39 -8.65 -2.25
N TYR A 145 -6.28 -7.35 -1.95
CA TYR A 145 -5.12 -6.79 -1.25
C TYR A 145 -4.86 -7.45 0.12
N THR A 146 -5.91 -7.91 0.80
CA THR A 146 -5.77 -8.59 2.10
C THR A 146 -5.07 -9.94 2.00
N ARG A 147 -5.24 -10.65 0.88
CA ARG A 147 -4.56 -11.92 0.65
C ARG A 147 -3.06 -11.73 0.46
N ALA A 148 -2.67 -10.66 -0.23
CA ALA A 148 -1.26 -10.27 -0.35
C ALA A 148 -0.66 -9.80 1.01
N ILE A 149 -1.45 -9.12 1.85
CA ILE A 149 -1.02 -8.75 3.21
C ILE A 149 -0.75 -10.00 4.05
N GLU A 150 -1.65 -10.97 4.06
CA GLU A 150 -1.50 -12.19 4.86
C GLU A 150 -0.24 -12.98 4.48
N ASN A 151 0.07 -13.09 3.19
CA ASN A 151 1.34 -13.69 2.75
C ASN A 151 2.56 -13.01 3.37
N GLN A 152 2.57 -11.69 3.54
CA GLN A 152 3.71 -10.96 4.12
C GLN A 152 3.71 -10.93 5.66
N LEU A 153 2.63 -11.41 6.28
CA LEU A 153 2.56 -11.64 7.73
C LEU A 153 2.90 -13.09 8.11
N ASP A 154 2.85 -14.00 7.15
CA ASP A 154 3.22 -15.41 7.31
C ASP A 154 4.73 -15.58 7.18
N VAL A 155 5.37 -16.20 8.16
CA VAL A 155 6.81 -16.53 8.10
C VAL A 155 7.06 -18.03 7.99
N SER A 156 6.01 -18.84 8.12
CA SER A 156 6.09 -20.29 8.08
C SER A 156 6.35 -20.79 6.66
N HIS A 157 5.93 -20.04 5.64
CA HIS A 157 6.17 -20.39 4.25
C HIS A 157 7.63 -20.22 3.81
N LEU A 158 8.45 -19.46 4.56
CA LEU A 158 9.81 -19.08 4.13
C LEU A 158 10.66 -20.30 3.74
N PRO A 159 10.80 -21.37 4.55
CA PRO A 159 11.65 -22.52 4.22
C PRO A 159 11.18 -23.31 3.00
N PHE A 160 9.92 -23.15 2.58
CA PHE A 160 9.31 -23.91 1.50
C PHE A 160 9.31 -23.10 0.20
N VAL A 161 8.64 -21.94 0.20
CA VAL A 161 8.49 -21.05 -0.97
C VAL A 161 9.81 -20.38 -1.33
N HIS A 162 10.62 -20.05 -0.33
CA HIS A 162 11.90 -19.38 -0.45
C HIS A 162 13.09 -20.31 -0.13
N SER A 163 12.90 -21.62 -0.29
CA SER A 163 13.91 -22.66 -0.01
C SER A 163 15.27 -22.41 -0.68
N ASN A 164 15.27 -21.82 -1.87
CA ASN A 164 16.47 -21.47 -2.64
C ASN A 164 16.90 -19.99 -2.51
N SER A 165 16.22 -19.19 -1.68
CA SER A 165 16.45 -17.74 -1.52
C SER A 165 16.67 -17.36 -0.05
N ILE A 166 15.70 -16.70 0.59
CA ILE A 166 15.77 -16.20 1.97
C ILE A 166 15.40 -17.25 3.03
N GLY A 167 14.78 -18.37 2.63
CA GLY A 167 14.36 -19.46 3.50
C GLY A 167 15.37 -20.62 3.60
N ARG A 168 16.63 -20.41 3.22
CA ARG A 168 17.65 -21.47 3.24
C ARG A 168 17.91 -22.01 4.64
N GLY A 169 18.31 -23.27 4.71
CA GLY A 169 18.74 -23.91 5.95
C GLY A 169 17.68 -24.73 6.68
N ASN A 170 16.53 -24.98 6.05
CA ASN A 170 15.47 -25.88 6.53
C ASN A 170 14.99 -25.53 7.95
N LYS A 171 14.80 -24.24 8.22
CA LYS A 171 14.33 -23.73 9.50
C LYS A 171 12.80 -23.77 9.57
N THR A 172 12.25 -24.97 9.63
CA THR A 172 10.80 -25.23 9.51
C THR A 172 10.03 -25.03 10.80
N LEU A 173 10.67 -25.13 11.97
CA LEU A 173 10.00 -24.90 13.25
C LEU A 173 9.93 -23.39 13.53
N VAL A 174 8.74 -22.88 13.83
CA VAL A 174 8.50 -21.46 14.13
C VAL A 174 8.25 -21.29 15.62
N ASN A 175 9.19 -20.66 16.32
CA ASN A 175 9.00 -20.24 17.71
C ASN A 175 8.21 -18.92 17.75
N GLY A 176 7.21 -18.82 18.63
CA GLY A 176 6.20 -17.76 18.57
C GLY A 176 5.26 -18.00 17.39
N PRO A 177 4.84 -16.97 16.62
CA PRO A 177 5.27 -15.57 16.68
C PRO A 177 4.82 -14.83 17.94
N LYS A 178 5.64 -13.89 18.42
CA LYS A 178 5.18 -12.88 19.37
C LYS A 178 4.52 -11.74 18.59
N VAL A 179 3.32 -11.35 19.01
CA VAL A 179 2.53 -10.30 18.35
C VAL A 179 2.15 -9.23 19.36
N GLU A 180 2.46 -7.97 19.04
CA GLU A 180 2.03 -6.80 19.80
C GLU A 180 1.22 -5.87 18.89
N VAL A 181 0.24 -5.19 19.47
CA VAL A 181 -0.66 -4.29 18.72
C VAL A 181 -0.73 -2.96 19.45
N GLU A 182 -0.35 -1.90 18.75
CA GLU A 182 -0.40 -0.54 19.26
C GLU A 182 -0.73 0.44 18.13
N ASP A 183 -1.63 1.38 18.37
CA ASP A 183 -1.95 2.47 17.42
C ASP A 183 -2.21 1.99 15.96
N ASN A 184 -3.09 0.99 15.81
CA ASN A 184 -3.40 0.36 14.53
C ASN A 184 -2.16 -0.12 13.76
N MET A 185 -1.14 -0.58 14.49
CA MET A 185 0.05 -1.23 13.98
C MET A 185 0.22 -2.57 14.68
N ILE A 186 0.44 -3.62 13.89
CA ILE A 186 0.82 -4.96 14.36
C ILE A 186 2.34 -5.04 14.28
N ARG A 187 2.98 -5.50 15.35
CA ARG A 187 4.41 -5.79 15.43
C ARG A 187 4.58 -7.28 15.65
N VAL A 188 5.45 -7.92 14.89
CA VAL A 188 5.64 -9.38 14.92
C VAL A 188 7.13 -9.69 15.00
N TRP A 189 7.47 -10.55 15.95
CA TRP A 189 8.79 -11.15 16.08
C TRP A 189 8.69 -12.66 15.89
N VAL A 190 9.65 -13.21 15.16
CA VAL A 190 9.67 -14.61 14.75
C VAL A 190 11.07 -15.17 14.94
N ASN A 191 11.15 -16.42 15.34
CA ASN A 191 12.41 -17.13 15.44
C ASN A 191 12.24 -18.53 14.82
N ASN A 192 12.60 -18.65 13.55
CA ASN A 192 12.57 -19.93 12.85
C ASN A 192 13.87 -20.70 13.12
N GLU A 193 13.75 -21.97 13.46
CA GLU A 193 14.88 -22.87 13.71
C GLU A 193 14.71 -24.22 13.03
N LYS A 194 15.79 -25.00 13.01
CA LYS A 194 15.74 -26.36 12.46
C LYS A 194 14.92 -27.24 13.38
N ASP A 195 13.98 -27.96 12.80
CA ASP A 195 13.26 -29.02 13.49
C ASP A 195 14.21 -30.20 13.78
N LYS A 196 14.25 -30.60 15.05
CA LYS A 196 14.98 -31.72 15.64
C LYS A 196 14.04 -32.63 16.45
N GLY A 197 12.72 -32.48 16.27
CA GLY A 197 11.68 -33.17 17.02
C GLY A 197 11.19 -32.41 18.27
N GLN A 198 11.58 -31.15 18.44
CA GLN A 198 11.13 -30.30 19.55
C GLN A 198 9.75 -29.68 19.30
N LYS A 199 9.07 -29.30 20.39
CA LYS A 199 7.87 -28.47 20.29
C LYS A 199 8.25 -27.01 20.07
N PRO A 200 7.49 -26.24 19.27
CA PRO A 200 7.71 -24.81 19.14
C PRO A 200 7.43 -24.11 20.48
N LEU A 201 8.24 -23.10 20.80
CA LEU A 201 7.93 -22.19 21.90
C LEU A 201 6.64 -21.46 21.60
N LYS A 202 5.77 -21.32 22.61
CA LYS A 202 4.56 -20.53 22.51
C LYS A 202 4.86 -19.03 22.46
N PRO A 203 3.91 -18.18 22.03
CA PRO A 203 4.10 -16.72 22.00
C PRO A 203 4.51 -16.08 23.33
N ASP A 204 4.06 -16.63 24.47
CA ASP A 204 4.40 -16.18 25.83
C ASP A 204 5.78 -16.66 26.31
N GLU A 205 6.35 -17.68 25.66
CA GLU A 205 7.69 -18.21 25.90
C GLU A 205 8.74 -17.59 24.95
N PHE A 206 8.35 -16.59 24.14
CA PHE A 206 9.21 -16.01 23.12
C PHE A 206 10.39 -15.24 23.74
N PRO A 207 11.65 -15.53 23.35
CA PRO A 207 12.83 -14.89 23.95
C PRO A 207 12.83 -13.36 23.81
N GLU A 208 13.17 -12.65 24.89
CA GLU A 208 13.15 -11.19 24.90
C GLU A 208 14.30 -10.52 24.13
N ASP A 209 15.39 -11.25 23.90
CA ASP A 209 16.61 -10.80 23.23
C ASP A 209 16.51 -10.85 21.69
N ILE A 210 15.56 -11.61 21.14
CA ILE A 210 15.36 -11.75 19.69
C ILE A 210 14.40 -10.65 19.19
N LYS A 211 14.83 -9.39 19.25
CA LYS A 211 14.01 -8.22 18.84
C LYS A 211 14.53 -7.43 17.64
N GLU A 212 15.71 -7.77 17.10
CA GLU A 212 16.32 -6.95 16.03
C GLU A 212 15.56 -7.01 14.70
N THR A 213 15.08 -8.20 14.32
CA THR A 213 14.25 -8.37 13.12
C THR A 213 12.78 -8.34 13.49
N GLU A 214 12.04 -7.42 12.88
CA GLU A 214 10.67 -7.11 13.26
C GLU A 214 9.82 -6.84 12.01
N LEU A 215 8.69 -7.54 11.90
CA LEU A 215 7.66 -7.22 10.92
C LEU A 215 6.67 -6.23 11.53
N GLN A 216 6.32 -5.19 10.79
CA GLN A 216 5.36 -4.18 11.19
C GLN A 216 4.30 -4.04 10.10
N PHE A 217 3.03 -4.18 10.46
CA PHE A 217 1.92 -3.88 9.58
C PHE A 217 1.10 -2.73 10.14
N ARG A 218 1.07 -1.62 9.42
CA ARG A 218 0.24 -0.46 9.74
C ARG A 218 -1.01 -0.47 8.87
N PHE A 219 -2.16 -0.49 9.52
CA PHE A 219 -3.43 -0.39 8.81
C PHE A 219 -3.53 0.94 8.05
N PRO A 220 -4.19 0.95 6.88
CA PRO A 220 -4.90 -0.19 6.30
C PRO A 220 -4.08 -1.03 5.32
N ASN A 221 -2.91 -0.56 4.85
CA ASN A 221 -2.25 -1.19 3.70
C ASN A 221 -0.73 -1.00 3.58
N ILE A 222 -0.04 -0.66 4.67
CA ILE A 222 1.40 -0.45 4.67
C ILE A 222 2.09 -1.46 5.58
N TRP A 223 3.14 -2.09 5.08
CA TRP A 223 3.94 -3.07 5.82
C TRP A 223 5.42 -2.74 5.74
N GLN A 224 6.15 -3.12 6.76
CA GLN A 224 7.59 -3.08 6.81
C GLN A 224 8.16 -4.37 7.39
N ASN A 225 9.24 -4.87 6.80
CA ASN A 225 10.19 -5.73 7.46
C ASN A 225 11.42 -4.90 7.86
N ARG A 226 11.65 -4.73 9.15
CA ARG A 226 12.84 -4.11 9.72
C ARG A 226 13.85 -5.22 9.98
N LEU A 227 14.82 -5.36 9.06
CA LEU A 227 15.85 -6.40 9.12
C LEU A 227 17.04 -5.99 10.00
N SER A 228 17.31 -4.68 10.09
CA SER A 228 18.29 -4.09 11.00
C SER A 228 18.06 -2.58 11.12
N GLU A 229 18.86 -1.89 11.93
CA GLU A 229 18.88 -0.42 12.00
C GLU A 229 19.20 0.27 10.67
N LYS A 230 19.84 -0.45 9.73
CA LYS A 230 20.33 0.09 8.47
C LYS A 230 19.58 -0.43 7.25
N LEU A 231 18.65 -1.37 7.44
CA LEU A 231 17.97 -2.06 6.35
C LEU A 231 16.49 -2.29 6.64
N ARG A 232 15.63 -1.81 5.75
CA ARG A 232 14.18 -1.95 5.84
C ARG A 232 13.61 -2.31 4.48
N ILE A 233 12.62 -3.20 4.43
CA ILE A 233 11.79 -3.41 3.23
C ILE A 233 10.41 -2.89 3.57
N VAL A 234 9.82 -2.07 2.70
CA VAL A 234 8.47 -1.52 2.89
C VAL A 234 7.61 -1.94 1.71
N ALA A 235 6.38 -2.39 1.99
CA ALA A 235 5.39 -2.72 0.98
C ALA A 235 4.12 -1.88 1.18
N ALA A 236 3.53 -1.41 0.08
CA ALA A 236 2.18 -0.87 0.06
C ALA A 236 1.27 -1.80 -0.77
N PHE A 237 0.22 -2.33 -0.14
CA PHE A 237 -0.74 -3.25 -0.79
C PHE A 237 -1.95 -2.47 -1.26
N VAL A 238 -1.92 -2.06 -2.52
CA VAL A 238 -2.88 -1.10 -3.04
C VAL A 238 -4.08 -1.81 -3.65
N PRO A 239 -5.30 -1.60 -3.10
CA PRO A 239 -6.51 -2.17 -3.66
C PRO A 239 -6.81 -1.57 -5.04
N ILE A 240 -6.83 -2.41 -6.07
CA ILE A 240 -7.33 -2.02 -7.40
C ILE A 240 -8.84 -2.23 -7.44
N ASP A 241 -9.31 -3.42 -7.06
CA ASP A 241 -10.70 -3.82 -6.90
C ASP A 241 -10.81 -5.09 -6.04
N GLU A 242 -11.99 -5.72 -5.98
CA GLU A 242 -12.24 -6.92 -5.17
C GLU A 242 -11.39 -8.15 -5.57
N LYS A 243 -10.76 -8.13 -6.76
CA LYS A 243 -10.01 -9.27 -7.31
C LYS A 243 -8.55 -8.95 -7.62
N ASN A 244 -8.13 -7.70 -7.48
CA ASN A 244 -6.83 -7.24 -7.93
C ASN A 244 -6.16 -6.30 -6.93
N THR A 245 -4.85 -6.44 -6.81
CA THR A 245 -4.00 -5.59 -5.97
C THR A 245 -2.73 -5.19 -6.72
N ARG A 246 -2.22 -4.00 -6.43
CA ARG A 246 -0.88 -3.55 -6.82
C ARG A 246 -0.01 -3.53 -5.59
N ILE A 247 1.13 -4.20 -5.62
CA ILE A 247 2.10 -4.15 -4.52
C ILE A 247 3.23 -3.21 -4.94
N TYR A 248 3.48 -2.17 -4.16
CA TYR A 248 4.69 -1.35 -4.30
C TYR A 248 5.69 -1.77 -3.24
N ILE A 249 6.88 -2.20 -3.65
CA ILE A 249 7.96 -2.55 -2.73
C ILE A 249 9.05 -1.50 -2.79
N ARG A 250 9.63 -1.22 -1.63
CA ARG A 250 10.79 -0.36 -1.45
C ARG A 250 11.82 -1.05 -0.59
N PHE A 251 13.04 -1.05 -1.10
CA PHE A 251 14.20 -1.49 -0.35
C PHE A 251 14.94 -0.27 0.17
N TYR A 252 14.91 -0.04 1.48
CA TYR A 252 15.57 1.06 2.16
C TYR A 252 16.91 0.62 2.75
N GLN A 253 17.96 1.36 2.44
CA GLN A 253 19.28 1.17 3.04
C GLN A 253 19.98 2.50 3.36
N LYS A 254 20.82 2.50 4.41
CA LYS A 254 21.70 3.63 4.77
C LYS A 254 23.17 3.25 5.02
N PHE A 255 23.58 2.02 4.67
CA PHE A 255 24.97 1.56 4.84
C PHE A 255 25.87 1.94 3.65
N ILE A 256 25.35 2.04 2.42
CA ILE A 256 26.10 2.52 1.25
C ILE A 256 26.02 4.04 1.17
N ARG A 257 27.15 4.72 1.41
CA ARG A 257 27.25 6.20 1.42
C ARG A 257 27.61 6.80 0.05
N VAL A 258 28.32 6.07 -0.80
CA VAL A 258 28.81 6.57 -2.10
C VAL A 258 27.66 6.61 -3.12
N PRO A 259 27.29 7.79 -3.69
CA PRO A 259 26.09 7.93 -4.53
C PRO A 259 26.01 7.04 -5.77
N GLY A 260 27.13 6.82 -6.47
CA GLY A 260 27.17 5.96 -7.67
C GLY A 260 26.89 4.49 -7.31
N PHE A 261 27.60 3.97 -6.31
CA PHE A 261 27.44 2.60 -5.83
C PHE A 261 26.05 2.36 -5.20
N ARG A 262 25.50 3.39 -4.56
CA ARG A 262 24.14 3.39 -3.99
C ARG A 262 23.07 3.06 -5.03
N ARG A 263 23.13 3.66 -6.22
CA ARG A 263 22.16 3.38 -7.31
C ARG A 263 22.29 1.94 -7.80
N LEU A 264 23.53 1.47 -8.00
CA LEU A 264 23.79 0.11 -8.49
C LEU A 264 23.28 -0.95 -7.51
N ILE A 265 23.63 -0.85 -6.22
CA ILE A 265 23.19 -1.80 -5.19
C ILE A 265 21.67 -1.79 -5.04
N ASN A 266 21.04 -0.61 -5.08
CA ASN A 266 19.58 -0.51 -5.03
C ASN A 266 18.93 -1.23 -6.24
N SER A 267 19.48 -1.08 -7.45
CA SER A 267 18.98 -1.79 -8.64
C SER A 267 19.15 -3.31 -8.55
N ILE A 268 20.30 -3.79 -8.05
CA ILE A 268 20.53 -5.23 -7.83
C ILE A 268 19.55 -5.78 -6.77
N SER A 269 19.33 -5.01 -5.70
CA SER A 269 18.38 -5.36 -4.65
C SER A 269 16.96 -5.47 -5.19
N ASP A 270 16.56 -4.61 -6.12
CA ASP A 270 15.25 -4.72 -6.78
C ASP A 270 15.09 -6.02 -7.57
N ILE A 271 16.15 -6.51 -8.23
CA ILE A 271 16.12 -7.79 -8.96
C ILE A 271 15.87 -8.93 -7.97
N GLY A 272 16.62 -8.96 -6.86
CA GLY A 272 16.43 -9.97 -5.81
C GLY A 272 15.04 -9.92 -5.18
N ASN A 273 14.55 -8.73 -4.82
CA ASN A 273 13.22 -8.55 -4.26
C ASN A 273 12.10 -8.92 -5.25
N LYS A 274 12.26 -8.64 -6.56
CA LYS A 274 11.31 -9.08 -7.59
C LYS A 274 11.29 -10.60 -7.72
N TRP A 275 12.45 -11.24 -7.62
CA TRP A 275 12.53 -12.70 -7.67
C TRP A 275 11.84 -13.33 -6.46
N ILE A 276 12.13 -12.85 -5.24
CA ILE A 276 11.47 -13.29 -3.99
C ILE A 276 9.96 -13.11 -4.11
N LEU A 277 9.49 -11.90 -4.44
CA LEU A 277 8.05 -11.62 -4.62
C LEU A 277 7.42 -12.52 -5.69
N GLY A 278 8.16 -12.86 -6.75
CA GLY A 278 7.71 -13.79 -7.78
C GLY A 278 7.52 -15.22 -7.28
N GLN A 279 8.25 -15.66 -6.24
CA GLN A 279 8.05 -16.95 -5.60
C GLN A 279 6.75 -16.96 -4.81
N ASP A 280 6.51 -15.93 -4.00
CA ASP A 280 5.24 -15.74 -3.28
C ASP A 280 4.05 -15.74 -4.23
N LYS A 281 4.13 -14.93 -5.29
CA LYS A 281 3.06 -14.76 -6.26
C LYS A 281 2.57 -16.09 -6.83
N LYS A 282 3.49 -17.01 -7.15
CA LYS A 282 3.14 -18.32 -7.73
C LYS A 282 2.24 -19.14 -6.81
N VAL A 283 2.44 -19.04 -5.49
CA VAL A 283 1.65 -19.76 -4.50
C VAL A 283 0.39 -18.99 -4.14
N VAL A 284 0.50 -17.68 -3.88
CA VAL A 284 -0.64 -16.87 -3.41
C VAL A 284 -1.77 -16.81 -4.45
N LEU A 285 -1.45 -16.79 -5.75
CA LEU A 285 -2.48 -16.76 -6.80
C LEU A 285 -3.35 -18.03 -6.86
N THR A 286 -2.88 -19.16 -6.31
CA THR A 286 -3.65 -20.42 -6.27
C THR A 286 -4.59 -20.49 -5.06
N GLN A 287 -4.38 -19.66 -4.03
CA GLN A 287 -5.14 -19.69 -2.79
C GLN A 287 -6.60 -19.27 -2.98
N ARG A 288 -7.52 -19.94 -2.27
CA ARG A 288 -8.95 -19.63 -2.22
C ARG A 288 -9.42 -19.59 -0.77
N PRO A 289 -10.35 -18.69 -0.42
CA PRO A 289 -10.90 -17.59 -1.24
C PRO A 289 -9.85 -16.52 -1.61
N ILE A 290 -10.05 -15.78 -2.71
CA ILE A 290 -9.09 -14.73 -3.14
C ILE A 290 -9.09 -13.48 -2.26
N LYS A 291 -10.13 -13.34 -1.42
CA LYS A 291 -10.32 -12.30 -0.41
C LYS A 291 -10.36 -12.96 0.95
N THR A 292 -9.74 -12.30 1.92
CA THR A 292 -9.69 -12.81 3.29
C THR A 292 -10.72 -12.11 4.16
N GLU A 293 -11.38 -12.91 5.00
CA GLU A 293 -12.35 -12.49 6.00
C GLU A 293 -11.98 -13.10 7.36
N LEU A 294 -12.70 -12.74 8.42
CA LEU A 294 -12.38 -13.20 9.77
C LEU A 294 -12.39 -14.73 9.88
N GLU A 295 -13.44 -15.36 9.35
CA GLU A 295 -13.62 -16.80 9.33
C GLU A 295 -13.76 -17.29 7.89
N MET A 296 -13.03 -18.35 7.54
CA MET A 296 -12.91 -18.85 6.17
C MET A 296 -12.94 -20.39 6.07
N GLY A 297 -13.08 -21.09 7.19
CA GLY A 297 -13.11 -22.57 7.22
C GLY A 297 -11.75 -23.25 7.03
N GLU A 298 -10.65 -22.52 7.15
CA GLU A 298 -9.29 -23.08 7.10
C GLU A 298 -8.77 -23.45 8.50
N ASN A 299 -7.85 -24.40 8.55
CA ASN A 299 -7.24 -24.86 9.79
C ASN A 299 -5.94 -24.09 10.03
N LEU A 300 -5.99 -23.10 10.92
CA LEU A 300 -4.84 -22.31 11.33
C LEU A 300 -4.04 -23.03 12.43
N PHE A 301 -2.74 -22.81 12.46
CA PHE A 301 -1.84 -23.28 13.53
C PHE A 301 -1.10 -22.08 14.16
N GLN A 302 -0.24 -22.35 15.15
CA GLN A 302 0.37 -21.30 15.98
C GLN A 302 1.07 -20.19 15.16
N ALA A 303 1.73 -20.56 14.05
CA ALA A 303 2.45 -19.61 13.22
C ALA A 303 1.55 -18.56 12.56
N ASP A 304 0.25 -18.84 12.43
CA ASP A 304 -0.75 -17.95 11.83
C ASP A 304 -1.28 -16.88 12.80
N LEU A 305 -0.74 -16.79 14.02
CA LEU A 305 -1.15 -15.78 15.00
C LEU A 305 -1.15 -14.34 14.44
N PRO A 306 -0.15 -13.90 13.63
CA PRO A 306 -0.19 -12.60 12.97
C PRO A 306 -1.36 -12.43 12.00
N ILE A 307 -1.72 -13.47 11.25
CA ILE A 307 -2.81 -13.46 10.27
C ILE A 307 -4.15 -13.29 10.98
N ILE A 308 -4.44 -14.10 12.00
CA ILE A 308 -5.71 -13.99 12.73
C ILE A 308 -5.80 -12.67 13.50
N THR A 309 -4.69 -12.15 14.00
CA THR A 309 -4.62 -10.81 14.61
C THR A 309 -4.97 -9.71 13.61
N PHE A 310 -4.38 -9.77 12.41
CA PHE A 310 -4.71 -8.85 11.31
C PHE A 310 -6.21 -8.88 10.98
N ARG A 311 -6.79 -10.07 10.84
CA ARG A 311 -8.21 -10.24 10.52
C ARG A 311 -9.12 -9.65 11.60
N ARG A 312 -8.86 -9.94 12.87
CA ARG A 312 -9.63 -9.41 14.02
C ARG A 312 -9.61 -7.88 14.06
N ILE A 313 -8.43 -7.27 13.94
CA ILE A 313 -8.30 -5.81 13.96
C ILE A 313 -8.97 -5.20 12.73
N ARG A 314 -8.79 -5.79 11.54
CA ARG A 314 -9.46 -5.34 10.31
C ARG A 314 -10.97 -5.32 10.49
N GLU A 315 -11.55 -6.37 11.05
CA GLU A 315 -13.00 -6.45 11.24
C GLU A 315 -13.51 -5.41 12.26
N LYS A 316 -12.76 -5.21 13.34
CA LYS A 316 -13.03 -4.12 14.31
C LYS A 316 -12.96 -2.74 13.66
N LEU A 317 -11.96 -2.48 12.82
CA LEU A 317 -11.81 -1.20 12.12
C LEU A 317 -12.90 -0.98 11.07
N LYS A 318 -13.32 -2.04 10.36
CA LYS A 318 -14.46 -1.98 9.43
C LYS A 318 -15.74 -1.57 10.17
N SER A 319 -16.09 -2.29 11.23
CA SER A 319 -17.30 -2.03 12.01
C SER A 319 -17.29 -0.66 12.70
N SER A 320 -16.20 -0.31 13.38
CA SER A 320 -16.08 0.96 14.11
C SER A 320 -16.21 2.18 13.20
N ASN A 321 -15.71 2.09 11.96
CA ASN A 321 -15.72 3.20 11.00
C ASN A 321 -16.96 3.18 10.09
N SER A 322 -17.80 2.15 10.13
CA SER A 322 -19.09 2.08 9.42
C SER A 322 -20.28 2.65 10.21
N THR A 323 -20.07 3.08 11.46
CA THR A 323 -21.14 3.48 12.39
C THR A 323 -21.23 5.01 12.61
N LYS A 324 -20.96 5.83 11.60
CA LYS A 324 -21.20 7.27 11.65
C LYS A 324 -21.82 7.78 10.36
#